data_AF-C1FGN2-F1
#
_entry.id   AF-C1FGN2-F1
#
_cell.length_a   1.000
_cell.length_b   1.000
_cell.length_c   1.000
_cell.angle_alpha   90.00
_cell.angle_beta   90.00
_cell.angle_gamma   90.00
#
_symmetry.space_group_name_H-M   'P 1'
#
loop_
_entity.id
_entity.type
_entity.pdbx_description
1 polymer ?
#
loop_
_entity_poly.entity_id
_entity_poly.type
_entity_poly.pdbx_seq_one_letter_code
_entity_poly.pdbx_strand_id
1 'polypeptide(L)'
;MPAPDGIDHAHKNRCIQEASAAGVKGAAFGIAISAPLVYLAHRLSPRFATFTTSTKTGLVVTPFFGFFFLNSELAMNACAQRRAEFAAAAAADGETPK
;
A
#
# COMPACT_ATOMS: atom_id res chain seq x y z
N MET A 1 -4.89 17.58 -23.81
CA MET A 1 -4.07 16.86 -24.80
C MET A 1 -3.39 15.71 -24.06
N PRO A 2 -3.55 14.45 -24.48
CA PRO A 2 -2.80 13.33 -23.90
C PRO A 2 -1.29 13.57 -24.10
N ALA A 3 -0.49 13.19 -23.12
CA ALA A 3 0.97 13.36 -23.16
C ALA A 3 1.59 12.43 -24.23
N PRO A 4 2.74 12.81 -24.83
CA PRO A 4 3.31 12.16 -26.02
C PRO A 4 3.76 10.70 -25.84
N ASP A 5 3.70 10.19 -24.63
CA ASP A 5 4.09 8.85 -24.19
C ASP A 5 2.94 7.83 -24.24
N GLY A 6 1.73 8.24 -24.66
CA GLY A 6 0.58 7.32 -24.81
C GLY A 6 0.00 6.84 -23.47
N ILE A 7 0.45 7.41 -22.35
CA ILE A 7 0.00 7.09 -21.01
C ILE A 7 -1.10 8.06 -20.59
N ASP A 8 -2.23 7.52 -20.14
CA ASP A 8 -3.25 8.31 -19.43
C ASP A 8 -2.75 8.67 -18.03
N HIS A 9 -2.07 9.82 -17.94
CA HIS A 9 -1.53 10.34 -16.69
C HIS A 9 -2.63 10.69 -15.67
N ALA A 10 -3.83 11.07 -16.11
CA ALA A 10 -4.93 11.39 -15.19
C ALA A 10 -5.39 10.11 -14.46
N HIS A 11 -5.56 9.02 -15.21
CA HIS A 11 -5.90 7.73 -14.64
C HIS A 11 -4.77 7.14 -13.78
N LYS A 12 -3.50 7.22 -14.24
CA LYS A 12 -2.33 6.82 -13.45
C LYS A 12 -2.27 7.57 -12.11
N ASN A 13 -2.45 8.89 -12.12
CA ASN A 13 -2.42 9.71 -10.91
C ASN A 13 -3.54 9.33 -9.95
N ARG A 14 -4.74 9.01 -10.45
CA ARG A 14 -5.85 8.53 -9.61
C ARG A 14 -5.51 7.21 -8.94
N CYS A 15 -4.95 6.24 -9.66
CA CYS A 15 -4.54 4.97 -9.06
C CYS A 15 -3.43 5.13 -8.02
N ILE A 16 -2.47 6.02 -8.25
CA ILE A 16 -1.43 6.34 -7.27
C ILE A 16 -2.05 6.98 -6.01
N GLN A 17 -3.03 7.88 -6.16
CA GLN A 17 -3.72 8.48 -5.02
C GLN A 17 -4.51 7.43 -4.22
N GLU A 18 -5.26 6.56 -4.90
CA GLU A 18 -6.01 5.48 -4.25
C GLU A 18 -5.07 4.51 -3.52
N ALA A 19 -3.95 4.15 -4.14
CA ALA A 19 -2.91 3.32 -3.53
C ALA A 19 -2.29 4.00 -2.31
N SER A 20 -1.95 5.28 -2.41
CA SER A 20 -1.38 6.05 -1.29
C SER A 20 -2.36 6.13 -0.12
N ALA A 21 -3.66 6.34 -0.39
CA ALA A 21 -4.70 6.38 0.63
C ALA A 21 -4.90 5.01 1.31
N ALA A 22 -4.88 3.92 0.55
CA ALA A 22 -4.92 2.56 1.09
C ALA A 22 -3.67 2.26 1.94
N GLY A 23 -2.50 2.67 1.46
CA GLY A 23 -1.24 2.60 2.19
C GLY A 23 -1.31 3.30 3.54
N VAL A 24 -1.76 4.56 3.58
CA VAL A 24 -1.90 5.33 4.83
C VAL A 24 -2.83 4.62 5.83
N LYS A 25 -3.94 4.03 5.37
CA LYS A 25 -4.84 3.25 6.23
C LYS A 25 -4.14 2.02 6.81
N GLY A 26 -3.41 1.27 5.98
CA GLY A 26 -2.61 0.14 6.43
C GLY A 26 -1.53 0.55 7.44
N ALA A 27 -0.86 1.66 7.17
CA ALA A 27 0.19 2.22 8.02
C ALA A 27 -0.36 2.65 9.39
N ALA A 28 -1.53 3.29 9.41
CA ALA A 28 -2.23 3.68 10.64
C ALA A 28 -2.56 2.46 11.51
N PHE A 29 -3.06 1.37 10.89
CA PHE A 29 -3.27 0.10 11.58
C PHE A 29 -1.96 -0.49 12.12
N GLY A 30 -0.89 -0.45 11.32
CA GLY A 30 0.44 -0.89 11.72
C GLY A 30 0.94 -0.19 12.99
N ILE A 31 0.86 1.15 13.04
CA ILE A 31 1.23 1.94 14.23
C ILE A 31 0.30 1.66 15.41
N ALA A 32 -1.02 1.63 15.16
CA ALA A 32 -2.02 1.46 16.21
C ALA A 32 -1.83 0.15 16.98
N ILE A 33 -1.25 -0.87 16.36
CA ILE A 33 -0.93 -2.14 17.00
C ILE A 33 0.52 -2.18 17.50
N SER A 34 1.50 -1.75 16.71
CA SER A 34 2.91 -1.90 17.06
C SER A 34 3.33 -1.03 18.25
N ALA A 35 2.85 0.22 18.31
CA ALA A 35 3.19 1.14 19.38
C ALA A 35 2.75 0.64 20.78
N PRO A 36 1.48 0.24 21.02
CA PRO A 36 1.09 -0.29 22.31
C PRO A 36 1.77 -1.62 22.65
N LEU A 37 2.02 -2.50 21.66
CA LEU A 37 2.75 -3.75 21.90
C LEU A 37 4.19 -3.49 22.34
N VAL A 38 4.91 -2.58 21.69
CA VAL A 38 6.28 -2.22 22.08
C VAL A 38 6.28 -1.54 23.45
N TYR A 39 5.30 -0.70 23.75
CA TYR A 39 5.14 -0.09 25.07
C TYR A 39 4.89 -1.13 26.16
N LEU A 40 3.96 -2.07 25.94
CA LEU A 40 3.67 -3.18 26.86
C LEU A 40 4.91 -4.07 27.05
N ALA A 41 5.60 -4.44 25.98
CA ALA A 41 6.82 -5.22 26.05
C ALA A 41 7.91 -4.52 26.87
N HIS A 42 8.05 -3.20 26.70
CA HIS A 42 8.98 -2.38 27.48
C HIS A 42 8.64 -2.37 28.98
N ARG A 43 7.34 -2.27 29.33
CA ARG A 43 6.84 -2.25 30.72
C ARG A 43 6.93 -3.62 31.40
N LEU A 44 6.66 -4.70 30.69
CA LEU A 44 6.47 -6.04 31.27
C LEU A 44 7.74 -6.91 31.25
N SER A 45 8.70 -6.64 30.36
CA SER A 45 9.90 -7.46 30.20
C SER A 45 11.18 -6.69 30.53
N PRO A 46 11.95 -7.10 31.55
CA PRO A 46 13.22 -6.50 31.91
C PRO A 46 14.25 -6.54 30.76
N ARG A 47 14.21 -7.58 29.93
CA ARG A 47 15.09 -7.70 28.74
C ARG A 47 14.71 -6.72 27.64
N PHE A 48 13.43 -6.39 27.48
CA PHE A 48 12.99 -5.40 26.50
C PHE A 48 13.24 -3.97 27.00
N ALA A 49 13.31 -3.78 28.32
CA ALA A 49 13.68 -2.51 28.92
C ALA A 49 15.08 -2.06 28.50
N THR A 50 16.05 -2.99 28.45
CA THR A 50 17.45 -2.73 28.10
C THR A 50 17.71 -2.46 26.62
N PHE A 51 16.72 -2.67 25.74
CA PHE A 51 16.86 -2.36 24.31
C PHE A 51 17.03 -0.86 24.09
N THR A 52 17.86 -0.50 23.10
CA THR A 52 18.06 0.89 22.70
C THR A 52 16.77 1.49 22.15
N THR A 53 16.69 2.82 22.21
CA THR A 53 15.61 3.58 21.56
C THR A 53 15.53 3.27 20.07
N SER A 54 16.67 3.19 19.38
CA SER A 54 16.74 2.83 17.96
C SER A 54 16.08 1.47 17.66
N THR A 55 16.38 0.44 18.46
CA THR A 55 15.77 -0.89 18.31
C THR A 55 14.25 -0.83 18.49
N LYS A 56 13.78 -0.11 19.53
CA LYS A 56 12.34 0.04 19.80
C LYS A 56 11.64 0.81 18.67
N THR A 57 12.27 1.86 18.14
CA THR A 57 11.77 2.60 16.98
C THR A 57 11.66 1.71 15.76
N GLY A 58 12.67 0.87 15.48
CA GLY A 58 12.62 -0.11 14.39
C GLY A 58 11.42 -1.04 14.49
N LEU A 59 11.09 -1.52 15.70
CA LEU A 59 9.94 -2.39 15.94
C LEU A 59 8.58 -1.72 15.72
N VAL A 60 8.50 -0.38 15.86
CA VAL A 60 7.28 0.38 15.58
C VAL A 60 7.18 0.76 14.10
N VAL A 61 8.29 1.21 13.51
CA VAL A 61 8.35 1.79 12.16
C VAL A 61 8.37 0.72 11.06
N THR A 62 8.94 -0.46 11.32
CA THR A 62 8.93 -1.57 10.34
C THR A 62 7.51 -2.03 9.97
N PRO A 63 6.62 -2.34 10.93
CA PRO A 63 5.23 -2.68 10.57
C PRO A 63 4.48 -1.49 9.96
N PHE A 64 4.78 -0.25 10.33
CA PHE A 64 4.21 0.93 9.65
C PHE A 64 4.48 0.91 8.15
N PHE A 65 5.75 0.80 7.75
CA PHE A 65 6.12 0.74 6.34
C PHE A 65 5.65 -0.55 5.68
N GLY A 66 5.74 -1.69 6.37
CA GLY A 66 5.27 -2.98 5.88
C GLY A 66 3.81 -2.92 5.47
N PHE A 67 2.91 -2.49 6.36
CA PHE A 67 1.49 -2.38 6.04
C PHE A 67 1.19 -1.27 5.02
N PHE A 68 1.95 -0.17 5.01
CA PHE A 68 1.82 0.87 3.99
C PHE A 68 2.06 0.30 2.60
N PHE A 69 3.21 -0.35 2.38
CA PHE A 69 3.58 -0.88 1.08
C PHE A 69 2.63 -2.00 0.64
N LEU A 70 2.29 -2.92 1.53
CA LEU A 70 1.41 -4.06 1.20
C LEU A 70 0.01 -3.60 0.77
N ASN A 71 -0.56 -2.61 1.44
CA ASN A 71 -1.88 -2.06 1.06
C ASN A 71 -1.80 -1.19 -0.20
N SER A 72 -0.71 -0.43 -0.37
CA SER A 72 -0.47 0.37 -1.58
C SER A 72 -0.33 -0.54 -2.81
N GLU A 73 0.40 -1.65 -2.69
CA GLU A 73 0.58 -2.62 -3.75
C GLU A 73 -0.72 -3.33 -4.10
N LEU A 74 -1.51 -3.76 -3.12
CA LEU A 74 -2.83 -4.36 -3.37
C LEU A 74 -3.75 -3.41 -4.13
N ALA A 75 -3.80 -2.13 -3.74
CA ALA A 75 -4.61 -1.13 -4.43
C ALA A 75 -4.08 -0.80 -5.84
N MET A 76 -2.76 -0.72 -6.01
CA MET A 76 -2.14 -0.58 -7.33
C MET A 76 -2.44 -1.78 -8.23
N ASN A 77 -2.35 -3.00 -7.70
CA ASN A 77 -2.62 -4.23 -8.43
C ASN A 77 -4.10 -4.31 -8.81
N ALA A 78 -5.02 -3.90 -7.93
CA ALA A 78 -6.44 -3.80 -8.26
C ALA A 78 -6.71 -2.78 -9.38
N CYS A 79 -6.02 -1.63 -9.40
CA CYS A 79 -6.09 -0.71 -10.53
C CYS A 79 -5.52 -1.34 -11.83
N ALA A 80 -4.41 -2.08 -11.74
CA ALA A 80 -3.80 -2.74 -12.89
C ALA A 80 -4.70 -3.86 -13.45
N GLN A 81 -5.36 -4.64 -12.60
CA GLN A 81 -6.31 -5.68 -13.01
C GLN A 81 -7.51 -5.09 -13.73
N ARG A 82 -8.06 -3.96 -13.25
CA ARG A 82 -9.13 -3.26 -14.00
C ARG A 82 -8.69 -2.92 -15.42
N ARG A 83 -7.44 -2.49 -15.64
CA ARG A 83 -6.92 -2.27 -17.00
C ARG A 83 -6.90 -3.54 -17.84
N ALA A 84 -6.44 -4.65 -17.26
CA ALA A 84 -6.41 -5.95 -17.94
C ALA A 84 -7.82 -6.45 -18.28
N GLU A 85 -8.79 -6.27 -17.38
CA GLU A 85 -10.19 -6.65 -17.58
C GLU A 85 -10.87 -5.81 -18.66
N PHE A 86 -10.67 -4.48 -18.68
CA PHE A 86 -11.21 -3.63 -19.74
C PHE A 86 -10.54 -3.88 -21.10
N ALA A 87 -9.23 -4.16 -21.13
CA ALA A 87 -8.53 -4.53 -22.36
C ALA A 87 -8.99 -5.91 -22.87
N ALA A 88 -9.23 -6.87 -21.97
CA ALA A 88 -9.77 -8.18 -22.32
C ALA A 88 -11.23 -8.10 -22.79
N ALA A 89 -12.06 -7.27 -22.15
CA ALA A 89 -13.42 -7.01 -22.59
C ALA A 89 -13.47 -6.33 -23.96
N ALA A 90 -12.64 -5.30 -24.19
CA ALA A 90 -12.53 -4.64 -25.50
C ALA A 90 -11.99 -5.56 -26.60
N ALA A 91 -11.12 -6.51 -26.26
CA ALA A 91 -10.65 -7.54 -27.18
C ALA A 91 -11.73 -8.60 -27.46
N ALA A 92 -12.56 -8.95 -26.47
CA ALA A 92 -13.70 -9.85 -26.63
C ALA A 92 -14.85 -9.22 -27.42
N ASP A 93 -15.06 -7.91 -27.29
CA ASP A 93 -16.03 -7.13 -28.07
C ASP A 93 -15.52 -6.80 -29.49
N GLY A 94 -14.28 -7.16 -29.82
CA GLY A 94 -13.63 -6.92 -31.12
C GLY A 94 -13.91 -7.98 -32.20
N GLU A 95 -14.63 -9.05 -31.89
CA GLU A 95 -15.04 -10.07 -32.87
C GLU A 95 -16.51 -9.85 -33.28
N THR A 96 -16.76 -8.85 -34.12
CA THR A 96 -17.77 -8.86 -35.20
C THR A 96 -17.67 -7.59 -36.05
N PRO A 97 -17.00 -7.65 -37.21
CA PRO A 97 -17.44 -6.91 -38.38
C PRO A 97 -18.17 -7.88 -39.31
N LYS A 98 -19.41 -7.52 -39.68
CA LYS A 98 -20.06 -8.02 -40.90
C LYS A 98 -19.32 -7.51 -42.14
#